data_AF-A0A8H5HTJ2-F1
#
_entry.id   AF-A0A8H5HTJ2-F1
#
_cell.length_a   1.000
_cell.length_b   1.000
_cell.length_c   1.000
_cell.angle_alpha   90.00
_cell.angle_beta   90.00
_cell.angle_gamma   90.00
#
_symmetry.space_group_name_H-M   'P 1'
#
loop_
_entity.id
_entity.type
_entity.pdbx_description
1 polymer ?
#
loop_
_entity_poly.entity_id
_entity_poly.type
_entity_poly.pdbx_seq_one_letter_code
_entity_poly.pdbx_strand_id
1 'polypeptide(L)'
;MSNPPPSRRAPQQQGPSQYAAVPQSPRSSTLPYNPQRPPPPGSRMSNQGTALAQGVASGAIGGGYGPYSYNPNPARDGGAMYSNSRFSAAASEHSASSISAGAEKAAVLANTATVPQYIWDKDPDLDDALHNPDPVRDAKLDRSFTLFSARGWLNAGALFILILAILTLFAGYPIINNFAHPQPSISGFNLGGINGTGQIPDLPGVPSLIDTDTPNDVRTRTGTDGKIYNLVFSDEFNKEGRTFYPGDDPYWEAVDLHYWPTGDLEWYDPGAITTKGGQLVITLTEENSHDLNFKSGMLQSWNKICFMTGYVEVAISLPGTHLTPGFWPGAWTMGNLGRAGYGASTEGTWPYSYDSCDLGTYPNQTNKAGTGPDGAINGAPDGSTLSFLPGQRWSACTCAGGDHPGPNVGTGRGVPEIDIIEAQIDVGNDFKGQVSQSYQIAPFNYQYLIDNSTTTFYDPTITEFNSYHGGTYQQAASALTYIPDTSYSNQSFTKYGFEWWSDPSNRGDGYITWYSNGQESWTLPASAIGADSVSEISARLIPEEPMYMILNLGMSPNFQRQDFQHMEFPAQMLVDYVRVYQRAGTKNGLSCDPPTRPTASYINNHLTAYSDANLTTWAGAGFTFPRNSQYDGC
;
A
#
# COMPACT_ATOMS: atom_id res chain seq x y z
N MET A 1 -36.83 71.95 -10.65
CA MET A 1 -37.71 72.84 -9.85
C MET A 1 -39.15 72.38 -10.00
N SER A 2 -39.65 71.62 -9.03
CA SER A 2 -41.03 71.57 -8.50
C SER A 2 -41.16 70.30 -7.62
N ASN A 3 -41.81 70.45 -6.46
CA ASN A 3 -41.55 69.74 -5.20
C ASN A 3 -42.23 68.36 -4.98
N PRO A 4 -41.73 67.54 -4.03
CA PRO A 4 -42.35 66.31 -3.48
C PRO A 4 -43.21 66.60 -2.22
N PRO A 5 -44.05 65.65 -1.70
CA PRO A 5 -43.76 64.93 -0.42
C PRO A 5 -44.58 63.62 -0.19
N PRO A 6 -44.64 62.96 1.01
CA PRO A 6 -43.73 62.91 2.18
C PRO A 6 -43.35 61.49 2.67
N SER A 7 -42.28 61.46 3.46
CA SER A 7 -41.76 60.38 4.33
C SER A 7 -42.42 60.28 5.72
N ARG A 8 -42.43 59.08 6.33
CA ARG A 8 -42.38 58.81 7.79
C ARG A 8 -41.95 57.34 8.01
N ARG A 9 -41.28 56.89 9.07
CA ARG A 9 -40.33 57.41 10.08
C ARG A 9 -39.97 56.17 10.94
N ALA A 10 -38.71 55.95 11.27
CA ALA A 10 -38.28 54.97 12.28
C ALA A 10 -38.64 55.43 13.71
N PRO A 11 -38.55 54.52 14.69
CA PRO A 11 -37.94 54.89 15.96
C PRO A 11 -36.83 53.94 16.46
N GLN A 12 -36.03 54.54 17.33
CA GLN A 12 -34.70 54.17 17.83
C GLN A 12 -34.68 53.25 19.06
N GLN A 13 -33.46 52.75 19.32
CA GLN A 13 -32.88 52.20 20.55
C GLN A 13 -33.26 52.89 21.87
N GLN A 14 -33.23 52.12 22.97
CA GLN A 14 -32.45 52.41 24.20
C GLN A 14 -32.56 51.26 25.23
N GLY A 15 -31.44 50.84 25.83
CA GLY A 15 -31.39 50.13 27.14
C GLY A 15 -31.63 51.13 28.30
N PRO A 16 -31.32 50.86 29.59
CA PRO A 16 -30.38 49.86 30.14
C PRO A 16 -30.83 49.13 31.46
N SER A 17 -29.92 48.31 32.01
CA SER A 17 -29.69 48.01 33.46
C SER A 17 -30.47 46.89 34.21
N GLN A 18 -29.69 45.85 34.56
CA GLN A 18 -29.39 45.33 35.91
C GLN A 18 -30.42 44.60 36.83
N TYR A 19 -29.99 43.37 37.20
CA TYR A 19 -30.09 42.61 38.47
C TYR A 19 -31.41 42.02 39.03
N ALA A 20 -31.28 40.73 39.35
CA ALA A 20 -31.81 39.96 40.49
C ALA A 20 -33.32 39.67 40.61
N ALA A 21 -33.69 38.38 40.64
CA ALA A 21 -34.17 37.68 41.85
C ALA A 21 -34.86 36.35 41.52
N VAL A 22 -34.55 35.36 42.34
CA VAL A 22 -35.15 34.01 42.43
C VAL A 22 -36.58 34.11 43.00
N PRO A 23 -37.45 33.10 42.79
CA PRO A 23 -38.23 32.59 43.92
C PRO A 23 -37.99 31.10 44.22
N GLN A 24 -37.93 30.86 45.53
CA GLN A 24 -37.58 29.66 46.26
C GLN A 24 -38.74 28.67 46.44
N SER A 25 -38.38 27.37 46.42
CA SER A 25 -38.73 26.26 47.35
C SER A 25 -40.19 25.78 47.50
N PRO A 26 -40.42 24.55 48.01
CA PRO A 26 -40.28 24.27 49.45
C PRO A 26 -39.33 23.12 49.82
N ARG A 27 -38.85 23.23 51.07
CA ARG A 27 -37.85 22.43 51.81
C ARG A 27 -38.44 21.20 52.52
N SER A 28 -37.59 20.21 52.80
CA SER A 28 -37.47 19.49 54.08
C SER A 28 -36.13 18.70 54.09
N SER A 29 -35.05 19.18 54.71
CA SER A 29 -34.53 18.94 56.09
C SER A 29 -33.47 17.81 56.24
N THR A 30 -32.19 18.21 56.08
CA THR A 30 -30.94 17.94 56.84
C THR A 30 -30.76 16.64 57.69
N LEU A 31 -29.73 15.82 57.42
CA LEU A 31 -28.38 15.66 58.07
C LEU A 31 -27.79 14.25 57.71
N PRO A 32 -26.52 13.89 57.99
CA PRO A 32 -25.23 14.49 57.62
C PRO A 32 -24.28 13.49 56.88
N TYR A 33 -23.21 14.03 56.31
CA TYR A 33 -22.15 13.35 55.56
C TYR A 33 -21.14 12.59 56.45
N ASN A 34 -20.79 11.36 56.07
CA ASN A 34 -19.56 10.66 56.47
C ASN A 34 -19.08 9.76 55.29
N PRO A 35 -17.78 9.70 54.94
CA PRO A 35 -17.32 9.09 53.71
C PRO A 35 -17.08 7.59 53.89
N GLN A 36 -17.67 6.77 53.02
CA GLN A 36 -17.36 5.34 52.95
C GLN A 36 -16.42 5.03 51.77
N ARG A 37 -15.42 4.22 52.12
CA ARG A 37 -14.35 3.64 51.31
C ARG A 37 -14.78 3.11 49.92
N PRO A 38 -13.85 3.09 48.95
CA PRO A 38 -14.03 2.37 47.70
C PRO A 38 -14.06 0.84 47.94
N PRO A 39 -14.78 0.07 47.11
CA PRO A 39 -14.72 -1.39 47.15
C PRO A 39 -13.34 -1.89 46.65
N PRO A 40 -12.89 -3.09 47.08
CA PRO A 40 -11.57 -3.63 46.76
C PRO A 40 -11.47 -4.10 45.30
N PRO A 41 -10.24 -4.24 44.76
CA PRO A 41 -10.02 -4.56 43.35
C PRO A 41 -10.36 -6.02 43.06
N GLY A 42 -11.39 -6.23 42.25
CA GLY A 42 -11.67 -7.51 41.62
C GLY A 42 -10.84 -7.65 40.35
N SER A 43 -10.00 -8.68 40.32
CA SER A 43 -9.24 -9.14 39.16
C SER A 43 -10.13 -9.40 37.94
N ARG A 44 -9.88 -8.68 36.83
CA ARG A 44 -10.24 -9.13 35.49
C ARG A 44 -9.08 -8.86 34.54
N MET A 45 -8.34 -9.93 34.25
CA MET A 45 -7.63 -10.10 32.98
C MET A 45 -8.64 -10.22 31.83
N SER A 46 -8.13 -9.98 30.62
CA SER A 46 -8.71 -10.22 29.27
C SER A 46 -9.59 -9.12 28.66
N ASN A 47 -8.95 -8.24 27.86
CA ASN A 47 -9.12 -8.14 26.39
C ASN A 47 -8.76 -6.73 25.91
N GLN A 48 -7.46 -6.41 25.92
CA GLN A 48 -6.94 -5.20 25.25
C GLN A 48 -6.57 -5.44 23.77
N GLY A 49 -6.54 -6.70 23.30
CA GLY A 49 -6.21 -7.03 21.91
C GLY A 49 -7.33 -6.74 20.91
N THR A 50 -8.60 -6.89 21.30
CA THR A 50 -9.74 -6.70 20.40
C THR A 50 -10.08 -5.22 20.15
N ALA A 51 -9.81 -4.34 21.12
CA ALA A 51 -10.05 -2.90 20.95
C ALA A 51 -9.04 -2.24 20.00
N LEU A 52 -7.80 -2.76 19.94
CA LEU A 52 -6.77 -2.30 19.01
C LEU A 52 -7.06 -2.77 17.58
N ALA A 53 -7.37 -4.05 17.40
CA ALA A 53 -7.74 -4.62 16.09
C ALA A 53 -9.01 -3.97 15.52
N GLN A 54 -9.98 -3.65 16.37
CA GLN A 54 -11.21 -2.96 15.96
C GLN A 54 -10.98 -1.47 15.71
N GLY A 55 -9.95 -0.86 16.31
CA GLY A 55 -9.47 0.49 16.01
C GLY A 55 -8.74 0.61 14.66
N VAL A 56 -7.98 -0.42 14.28
CA VAL A 56 -7.33 -0.56 12.96
C VAL A 56 -8.39 -0.83 11.87
N ALA A 57 -9.31 -1.76 12.12
CA ALA A 57 -10.38 -2.09 11.18
C ALA A 57 -11.43 -0.97 10.99
N SER A 58 -11.51 0.00 11.91
CA SER A 58 -12.42 1.15 11.80
C SER A 58 -11.75 2.44 11.32
N GLY A 59 -10.44 2.41 11.03
CA GLY A 59 -9.68 3.59 10.62
C GLY A 59 -9.48 4.65 11.72
N ALA A 60 -9.98 4.40 12.94
CA ALA A 60 -9.83 5.30 14.08
C ALA A 60 -8.39 5.35 14.62
N ILE A 61 -7.60 4.29 14.35
CA ILE A 61 -6.16 4.24 14.55
C ILE A 61 -5.56 3.84 13.20
N GLY A 62 -5.09 4.82 12.43
CA GLY A 62 -4.60 4.64 11.05
C GLY A 62 -4.82 5.86 10.16
N GLY A 63 -5.81 6.70 10.44
CA GLY A 63 -6.13 7.91 9.63
C GLY A 63 -5.08 9.04 9.62
N GLY A 64 -3.85 8.79 10.09
CA GLY A 64 -2.71 9.71 10.02
C GLY A 64 -1.62 9.28 9.02
N TYR A 65 -1.81 8.17 8.33
CA TYR A 65 -0.91 7.68 7.29
C TYR A 65 -1.62 7.84 5.94
N GLY A 66 -1.00 8.59 5.03
CA GLY A 66 -1.53 8.86 3.70
C GLY A 66 -1.63 10.35 3.40
N PRO A 67 -1.22 10.78 2.20
CA PRO A 67 -1.07 12.19 1.85
C PRO A 67 -2.37 12.99 1.62
N TYR A 68 -3.54 12.58 2.16
CA TYR A 68 -4.82 13.23 1.81
C TYR A 68 -5.93 13.15 2.89
N SER A 69 -5.67 13.67 4.09
CA SER A 69 -6.76 13.91 5.05
C SER A 69 -7.48 15.24 4.77
N TYR A 70 -8.48 15.26 3.87
CA TYR A 70 -9.40 16.40 3.75
C TYR A 70 -10.71 16.12 4.50
N ASN A 71 -10.99 16.95 5.51
CA ASN A 71 -12.21 16.95 6.28
C ASN A 71 -13.09 18.14 5.85
N PRO A 72 -14.14 17.96 5.03
CA PRO A 72 -15.13 19.00 4.86
C PRO A 72 -16.10 18.94 6.05
N ASN A 73 -15.93 19.91 6.95
CA ASN A 73 -16.95 20.57 7.76
C ASN A 73 -17.01 20.22 9.28
N PRO A 74 -16.78 21.20 10.19
CA PRO A 74 -16.87 21.03 11.63
C PRO A 74 -18.28 21.37 12.13
N ALA A 75 -19.27 20.50 11.91
CA ALA A 75 -20.56 20.60 12.60
C ALA A 75 -21.45 19.37 12.35
N ARG A 76 -21.30 18.33 13.18
CA ARG A 76 -22.41 17.47 13.67
C ARG A 76 -21.84 16.28 14.46
N ASP A 77 -21.40 16.55 15.68
CA ASP A 77 -21.48 15.53 16.73
C ASP A 77 -22.65 15.85 17.64
N GLY A 78 -23.74 15.14 17.38
CA GLY A 78 -25.04 15.39 18.01
C GLY A 78 -26.02 14.28 17.67
N GLY A 79 -25.71 13.06 18.12
CA GLY A 79 -26.64 11.95 18.37
C GLY A 79 -27.44 11.40 17.19
N ALA A 80 -27.21 10.14 16.83
CA ALA A 80 -28.24 9.31 16.22
C ALA A 80 -28.05 7.83 16.58
N MET A 81 -29.14 7.27 17.10
CA MET A 81 -29.35 5.88 17.50
C MET A 81 -29.19 4.88 16.34
N TYR A 82 -28.81 3.67 16.74
CA TYR A 82 -29.01 2.38 16.08
C TYR A 82 -30.10 2.35 15.00
N SER A 83 -29.72 1.88 13.81
CA SER A 83 -30.63 1.37 12.78
C SER A 83 -30.18 -0.02 12.35
N ASN A 84 -31.06 -1.00 12.55
CA ASN A 84 -30.91 -2.38 12.11
C ASN A 84 -30.99 -2.46 10.58
N SER A 85 -29.95 -2.97 9.93
CA SER A 85 -30.06 -3.48 8.56
C SER A 85 -30.51 -4.96 8.61
N ARG A 86 -31.72 -5.22 8.12
CA ARG A 86 -32.21 -6.55 7.77
C ARG A 86 -31.88 -6.79 6.31
N PHE A 87 -30.92 -7.66 5.99
CA PHE A 87 -31.03 -8.60 4.89
C PHE A 87 -30.16 -9.83 5.18
N SER A 88 -30.89 -10.91 5.42
CA SER A 88 -30.61 -12.35 5.43
C SER A 88 -29.21 -12.84 5.05
N ALA A 89 -28.59 -13.54 6.00
CA ALA A 89 -27.55 -14.51 5.78
C ALA A 89 -28.08 -15.71 4.96
N ALA A 90 -27.32 -16.13 3.96
CA ALA A 90 -27.35 -17.49 3.45
C ALA A 90 -25.95 -18.09 3.64
N ALA A 91 -25.87 -19.19 4.39
CA ALA A 91 -24.67 -19.98 4.54
C ALA A 91 -24.52 -20.88 3.30
N SER A 92 -23.41 -20.77 2.59
CA SER A 92 -22.99 -21.72 1.55
C SER A 92 -22.04 -22.75 2.16
N GLU A 93 -22.59 -23.91 2.50
CA GLU A 93 -21.82 -25.16 2.57
C GLU A 93 -21.83 -25.79 1.18
N HIS A 94 -20.67 -25.92 0.55
CA HIS A 94 -20.48 -26.88 -0.54
C HIS A 94 -19.11 -27.54 -0.47
N SER A 95 -19.11 -28.77 0.05
CA SER A 95 -18.25 -29.85 -0.45
C SER A 95 -19.06 -30.63 -1.48
N ALA A 96 -18.53 -30.76 -2.70
CA ALA A 96 -19.18 -31.47 -3.80
C ALA A 96 -18.80 -32.95 -3.80
N SER A 97 -19.81 -33.83 -3.88
CA SER A 97 -19.68 -35.16 -4.50
C SER A 97 -21.02 -35.65 -5.07
N SER A 98 -21.04 -35.75 -6.40
CA SER A 98 -21.75 -36.70 -7.28
C SER A 98 -23.27 -36.97 -7.12
N ILE A 99 -24.03 -36.38 -8.06
CA ILE A 99 -25.04 -36.96 -8.99
C ILE A 99 -25.71 -38.29 -8.59
N SER A 100 -27.04 -38.24 -8.41
CA SER A 100 -27.98 -39.22 -9.02
C SER A 100 -29.39 -38.64 -9.11
N ALA A 101 -29.98 -38.71 -10.30
CA ALA A 101 -31.27 -38.15 -10.67
C ALA A 101 -32.44 -39.13 -10.50
N GLY A 102 -33.65 -38.57 -10.36
CA GLY A 102 -34.94 -39.18 -10.67
C GLY A 102 -35.94 -39.07 -9.51
N ALA A 103 -37.24 -38.82 -9.69
CA ALA A 103 -38.05 -38.41 -10.83
C ALA A 103 -39.42 -37.97 -10.28
N GLU A 104 -40.08 -37.02 -10.94
CA GLU A 104 -41.42 -36.50 -10.62
C GLU A 104 -42.52 -37.57 -10.69
N LYS A 105 -43.56 -37.42 -9.85
CA LYS A 105 -44.87 -38.06 -10.02
C LYS A 105 -45.91 -37.00 -10.41
N ALA A 106 -46.48 -37.14 -11.60
CA ALA A 106 -47.79 -36.60 -11.95
C ALA A 106 -48.78 -37.76 -12.14
N ALA A 107 -49.98 -37.62 -11.59
CA ALA A 107 -51.08 -38.58 -11.73
C ALA A 107 -52.31 -37.85 -12.27
N VAL A 108 -52.91 -38.36 -13.35
CA VAL A 108 -54.27 -37.98 -13.78
C VAL A 108 -55.00 -39.16 -14.45
N LEU A 109 -56.18 -39.44 -13.87
CA LEU A 109 -57.44 -39.97 -14.39
C LEU A 109 -57.64 -41.46 -14.78
N ALA A 110 -58.77 -41.94 -14.25
CA ALA A 110 -59.43 -43.22 -14.48
C ALA A 110 -60.47 -43.13 -15.61
N ASN A 111 -60.72 -44.27 -16.29
CA ASN A 111 -62.07 -44.68 -16.71
C ASN A 111 -62.15 -46.18 -17.08
N THR A 112 -63.02 -46.86 -16.33
CA THR A 112 -63.98 -47.96 -16.59
C THR A 112 -63.99 -48.74 -17.91
N ALA A 113 -63.93 -50.09 -17.86
CA ALA A 113 -65.02 -51.02 -18.25
C ALA A 113 -64.58 -52.51 -18.20
N THR A 114 -65.46 -53.36 -17.68
CA THR A 114 -65.35 -54.80 -17.45
C THR A 114 -65.71 -55.67 -18.67
N VAL A 115 -64.86 -56.63 -19.04
CA VAL A 115 -65.19 -57.94 -19.67
C VAL A 115 -64.13 -58.99 -19.26
N PRO A 116 -64.46 -60.23 -18.87
CA PRO A 116 -63.50 -61.18 -18.28
C PRO A 116 -62.88 -62.19 -19.27
N GLN A 117 -61.58 -62.44 -19.03
CA GLN A 117 -60.77 -63.66 -19.23
C GLN A 117 -61.00 -64.54 -20.48
N TYR A 118 -60.13 -64.36 -21.47
CA TYR A 118 -59.60 -65.43 -22.31
C TYR A 118 -58.10 -65.19 -22.51
N ILE A 119 -57.30 -66.01 -21.80
CA ILE A 119 -56.02 -66.60 -22.18
C ILE A 119 -55.31 -65.89 -23.35
N TRP A 120 -54.39 -64.99 -23.00
CA TRP A 120 -53.21 -64.66 -23.80
C TRP A 120 -51.99 -64.99 -22.94
N ASP A 121 -51.04 -65.69 -23.56
CA ASP A 121 -49.78 -66.12 -22.99
C ASP A 121 -49.11 -65.00 -22.19
N LYS A 122 -48.86 -65.26 -20.90
CA LYS A 122 -47.84 -64.56 -20.12
C LYS A 122 -46.51 -65.23 -20.41
N ASP A 123 -46.03 -65.11 -21.64
CA ASP A 123 -44.59 -65.24 -21.84
C ASP A 123 -43.97 -63.90 -21.42
N PRO A 124 -43.03 -63.89 -20.47
CA PRO A 124 -42.31 -62.68 -20.10
C PRO A 124 -41.54 -62.18 -21.32
N ASP A 125 -41.64 -60.88 -21.61
CA ASP A 125 -40.95 -60.26 -22.73
C ASP A 125 -39.43 -60.32 -22.47
N LEU A 126 -38.61 -60.43 -23.52
CA LEU A 126 -37.17 -60.72 -23.42
C LEU A 126 -36.36 -59.65 -22.66
N ASP A 127 -36.93 -58.48 -22.40
CA ASP A 127 -36.37 -57.36 -21.65
C ASP A 127 -36.89 -57.23 -20.20
N ASP A 128 -37.83 -58.08 -19.76
CA ASP A 128 -38.38 -58.10 -18.38
C ASP A 128 -37.37 -58.55 -17.31
N ALA A 129 -36.20 -59.06 -17.70
CA ALA A 129 -35.16 -59.53 -16.77
C ALA A 129 -34.60 -58.43 -15.86
N LEU A 130 -34.74 -57.14 -16.23
CA LEU A 130 -34.28 -56.01 -15.42
C LEU A 130 -35.37 -55.49 -14.44
N HIS A 131 -36.63 -55.86 -14.65
CA HIS A 131 -37.77 -55.31 -13.90
C HIS A 131 -38.46 -56.32 -12.98
N ASN A 132 -37.99 -57.58 -12.95
CA ASN A 132 -38.51 -58.61 -12.07
C ASN A 132 -37.38 -59.18 -11.19
N PRO A 133 -37.11 -58.59 -10.00
CA PRO A 133 -36.04 -59.07 -9.13
C PRO A 133 -36.35 -60.51 -8.67
N ASP A 134 -35.46 -61.44 -9.01
CA ASP A 134 -35.56 -62.84 -8.58
C ASP A 134 -34.69 -63.00 -7.32
N PRO A 135 -35.29 -63.09 -6.12
CA PRO A 135 -34.55 -63.15 -4.87
C PRO A 135 -33.66 -64.39 -4.74
N VAL A 136 -33.81 -65.42 -5.59
CA VAL A 136 -32.97 -66.63 -5.58
C VAL A 136 -31.79 -66.51 -6.55
N ARG A 137 -32.00 -65.92 -7.73
CA ARG A 137 -30.93 -65.68 -8.73
C ARG A 137 -30.05 -64.50 -8.34
N ASP A 138 -30.64 -63.42 -7.83
CA ASP A 138 -29.92 -62.22 -7.39
C ASP A 138 -29.09 -62.52 -6.14
N ALA A 139 -29.63 -63.30 -5.19
CA ALA A 139 -28.85 -63.81 -4.05
C ALA A 139 -27.71 -64.77 -4.45
N LYS A 140 -27.77 -65.38 -5.64
CA LYS A 140 -26.68 -66.22 -6.18
C LYS A 140 -25.58 -65.38 -6.84
N LEU A 141 -25.94 -64.25 -7.45
CA LEU A 141 -25.00 -63.30 -8.08
C LEU A 141 -24.32 -62.40 -7.02
N ASP A 142 -25.06 -61.94 -6.02
CA ASP A 142 -24.54 -61.11 -4.90
C ASP A 142 -23.64 -61.89 -3.92
N ARG A 143 -23.57 -63.21 -4.03
CA ARG A 143 -22.76 -64.07 -3.16
C ARG A 143 -21.36 -64.37 -3.66
N SER A 144 -20.91 -63.76 -4.77
CA SER A 144 -19.57 -63.98 -5.30
C SER A 144 -18.67 -62.73 -5.16
N PHE A 145 -18.00 -62.62 -4.02
CA PHE A 145 -16.88 -61.68 -3.88
C PHE A 145 -15.63 -62.32 -4.49
N THR A 146 -15.40 -62.11 -5.79
CA THR A 146 -14.18 -62.57 -6.48
C THR A 146 -13.07 -61.55 -6.29
N LEU A 147 -12.16 -61.81 -5.34
CA LEU A 147 -10.97 -60.98 -5.06
C LEU A 147 -10.07 -60.75 -6.29
N PHE A 148 -10.04 -61.71 -7.22
CA PHE A 148 -9.14 -61.70 -8.38
C PHE A 148 -9.93 -61.72 -9.70
N SER A 149 -10.78 -60.72 -9.93
CA SER A 149 -11.38 -60.53 -11.26
C SER A 149 -10.45 -59.68 -12.14
N ALA A 150 -10.18 -60.13 -13.37
CA ALA A 150 -9.34 -59.38 -14.31
C ALA A 150 -9.87 -57.96 -14.56
N ARG A 151 -11.21 -57.80 -14.57
CA ARG A 151 -11.88 -56.50 -14.70
C ARG A 151 -11.70 -55.62 -13.46
N GLY A 152 -11.74 -56.20 -12.26
CA GLY A 152 -11.47 -55.48 -11.02
C GLY A 152 -10.01 -54.99 -10.94
N TRP A 153 -9.06 -55.83 -11.31
CA TRP A 153 -7.63 -55.44 -11.37
C TRP A 153 -7.33 -54.41 -12.46
N LEU A 154 -8.00 -54.47 -13.62
CA LEU A 154 -7.89 -53.43 -14.65
C LEU A 154 -8.43 -52.07 -14.16
N ASN A 155 -9.60 -52.06 -13.50
CA ASN A 155 -10.17 -50.83 -12.95
C ASN A 155 -9.31 -50.26 -11.80
N ALA A 156 -8.84 -51.11 -10.89
CA ALA A 156 -7.94 -50.71 -9.81
C ALA A 156 -6.60 -50.19 -10.34
N GLY A 157 -6.05 -50.82 -11.38
CA GLY A 157 -4.84 -50.37 -12.06
C GLY A 157 -5.01 -49.02 -12.76
N ALA A 158 -6.14 -48.82 -13.45
CA ALA A 158 -6.47 -47.54 -14.07
C ALA A 158 -6.62 -46.42 -13.02
N LEU A 159 -7.29 -46.70 -11.91
CA LEU A 159 -7.43 -45.77 -10.80
C LEU A 159 -6.08 -45.44 -10.16
N PHE A 160 -5.21 -46.44 -9.98
CA PHE A 160 -3.86 -46.26 -9.44
C PHE A 160 -3.00 -45.39 -10.36
N ILE A 161 -3.06 -45.59 -11.68
CA ILE A 161 -2.36 -44.75 -12.66
C ILE A 161 -2.91 -43.33 -12.65
N LEU A 162 -4.24 -43.15 -12.57
CA LEU A 162 -4.86 -41.83 -12.49
C LEU A 162 -4.42 -41.08 -11.22
N ILE A 163 -4.45 -41.76 -10.07
CA ILE A 163 -3.99 -41.20 -8.78
C ILE A 163 -2.51 -40.85 -8.86
N LEU A 164 -1.67 -41.72 -9.41
CA LEU A 164 -0.25 -41.42 -9.62
C LEU A 164 -0.04 -40.24 -10.56
N ALA A 165 -0.81 -40.13 -11.64
CA ALA A 165 -0.72 -39.01 -12.58
C ALA A 165 -1.10 -37.70 -11.91
N ILE A 166 -2.18 -37.67 -11.13
CA ILE A 166 -2.62 -36.50 -10.37
C ILE A 166 -1.59 -36.14 -9.28
N LEU A 167 -1.12 -37.11 -8.49
CA LEU A 167 -0.08 -36.89 -7.49
C LEU A 167 1.22 -36.40 -8.13
N THR A 168 1.60 -36.94 -9.28
CA THR A 168 2.79 -36.49 -10.01
C THR A 168 2.58 -35.11 -10.60
N LEU A 169 1.38 -34.74 -11.05
CA LEU A 169 1.10 -33.42 -11.60
C LEU A 169 1.05 -32.32 -10.52
N PHE A 170 0.43 -32.60 -9.37
CA PHE A 170 0.17 -31.58 -8.35
C PHE A 170 1.16 -31.58 -7.19
N ALA A 171 1.81 -32.73 -6.88
CA ALA A 171 2.82 -32.82 -5.83
C ALA A 171 4.21 -33.13 -6.39
N GLY A 172 4.31 -34.08 -7.33
CA GLY A 172 5.57 -34.49 -7.93
C GLY A 172 6.21 -33.40 -8.80
N TYR A 173 5.42 -32.74 -9.65
CA TYR A 173 5.91 -31.75 -10.61
C TYR A 173 6.48 -30.51 -9.91
N PRO A 174 5.85 -29.90 -8.89
CA PRO A 174 6.47 -28.83 -8.13
C PRO A 174 7.79 -29.24 -7.47
N ILE A 175 7.85 -30.44 -6.88
CA ILE A 175 9.06 -30.96 -6.23
C ILE A 175 10.18 -31.19 -7.26
N ILE A 176 9.88 -31.91 -8.34
CA ILE A 176 10.84 -32.19 -9.43
C ILE A 176 11.31 -30.87 -10.05
N ASN A 177 10.41 -29.93 -10.31
CA ASN A 177 10.75 -28.63 -10.88
C ASN A 177 11.70 -27.83 -9.96
N ASN A 178 11.42 -27.82 -8.64
CA ASN A 178 12.27 -27.15 -7.65
C ASN A 178 13.69 -27.76 -7.57
N PHE A 179 13.82 -29.08 -7.70
CA PHE A 179 15.13 -29.75 -7.66
C PHE A 179 15.86 -29.79 -9.02
N ALA A 180 15.13 -29.77 -10.14
CA ALA A 180 15.71 -29.79 -11.49
C ALA A 180 16.16 -28.40 -11.95
N HIS A 181 15.53 -27.35 -11.43
CA HIS A 181 15.90 -25.95 -11.64
C HIS A 181 16.23 -25.32 -10.29
N PRO A 182 17.36 -25.71 -9.66
CA PRO A 182 17.79 -25.04 -8.44
C PRO A 182 17.93 -23.56 -8.76
N GLN A 183 17.11 -22.74 -8.10
CA GLN A 183 17.24 -21.29 -8.18
C GLN A 183 18.70 -20.97 -7.90
N PRO A 184 19.42 -20.29 -8.81
CA PRO A 184 20.78 -19.92 -8.53
C PRO A 184 20.75 -19.16 -7.20
N SER A 185 21.65 -19.50 -6.28
CA SER A 185 21.85 -18.74 -5.04
C SER A 185 22.51 -17.41 -5.42
N ILE A 186 21.82 -16.61 -6.21
CA ILE A 186 22.10 -15.20 -6.35
C ILE A 186 21.69 -14.67 -5.00
N SER A 187 22.68 -14.55 -4.11
CA SER A 187 22.56 -13.68 -2.95
C SER A 187 22.13 -12.33 -3.53
N GLY A 188 20.83 -12.03 -3.48
CA GLY A 188 20.18 -10.90 -4.17
C GLY A 188 20.66 -9.52 -3.72
N PHE A 189 21.72 -9.48 -2.90
CA PHE A 189 22.45 -8.28 -2.60
C PHE A 189 23.12 -7.74 -3.85
N ASN A 190 22.66 -6.56 -4.26
CA ASN A 190 23.43 -5.67 -5.12
C ASN A 190 23.72 -6.28 -6.51
N LEU A 191 22.65 -6.70 -7.21
CA LEU A 191 22.71 -7.00 -8.65
C LEU A 191 23.13 -5.70 -9.38
N GLY A 192 24.43 -5.50 -9.48
CA GLY A 192 25.05 -4.18 -9.64
C GLY A 192 26.50 -4.10 -9.16
N GLY A 193 27.04 -5.16 -8.54
CA GLY A 193 28.47 -5.30 -8.20
C GLY A 193 29.39 -5.14 -9.41
N ILE A 194 29.76 -3.89 -9.70
CA ILE A 194 30.71 -3.51 -10.73
C ILE A 194 32.13 -3.91 -10.28
N ASN A 195 32.75 -4.82 -11.03
CA ASN A 195 34.21 -4.92 -11.06
C ASN A 195 34.74 -3.53 -11.49
N GLY A 196 35.96 -3.14 -11.06
CA GLY A 196 36.63 -1.87 -11.36
C GLY A 196 36.72 -1.42 -12.85
N THR A 197 36.15 -2.17 -13.80
CA THR A 197 35.92 -1.80 -15.21
C THR A 197 34.46 -1.47 -15.58
N GLY A 198 33.51 -1.57 -14.64
CA GLY A 198 32.08 -1.26 -14.87
C GLY A 198 31.29 -2.31 -15.66
N GLN A 199 31.85 -3.51 -15.87
CA GLN A 199 31.19 -4.60 -16.58
C GLN A 199 30.68 -5.67 -15.61
N ILE A 200 29.41 -6.05 -15.78
CA ILE A 200 28.83 -7.26 -15.17
C ILE A 200 29.09 -8.42 -16.14
N PRO A 201 29.59 -9.59 -15.68
CA PRO A 201 29.69 -10.77 -16.53
C PRO A 201 28.31 -11.13 -17.08
N ASP A 202 28.20 -11.31 -18.40
CA ASP A 202 27.03 -11.92 -19.03
C ASP A 202 26.95 -13.39 -18.57
N LEU A 203 26.15 -13.62 -17.53
CA LEU A 203 25.93 -14.96 -16.97
C LEU A 203 24.76 -15.58 -17.71
N PRO A 204 24.96 -16.71 -18.42
CA PRO A 204 23.89 -17.36 -19.15
C PRO A 204 22.69 -17.65 -18.23
N GLY A 205 21.54 -17.07 -18.53
CA GLY A 205 20.28 -17.26 -17.79
C GLY A 205 19.97 -16.18 -16.73
N VAL A 206 20.83 -15.18 -16.51
CA VAL A 206 20.53 -14.02 -15.67
C VAL A 206 20.24 -12.81 -16.56
N PRO A 207 19.09 -12.11 -16.40
CA PRO A 207 18.81 -10.88 -17.13
C PRO A 207 19.93 -9.84 -16.96
N SER A 208 20.18 -9.04 -17.99
CA SER A 208 21.05 -7.87 -17.91
C SER A 208 20.34 -6.71 -17.23
N LEU A 209 21.10 -5.76 -16.66
CA LEU A 209 20.53 -4.57 -16.02
C LEU A 209 19.76 -3.68 -17.00
N ILE A 210 20.27 -3.57 -18.22
CA ILE A 210 19.56 -2.94 -19.32
C ILE A 210 18.86 -4.07 -20.07
N ASP A 211 17.54 -4.04 -20.11
CA ASP A 211 16.74 -4.98 -20.87
C ASP A 211 17.19 -5.00 -22.34
N THR A 212 17.29 -6.20 -22.91
CA THR A 212 17.70 -6.39 -24.30
C THR A 212 16.72 -5.77 -25.29
N ASP A 213 15.45 -5.63 -24.89
CA ASP A 213 14.40 -5.04 -25.71
C ASP A 213 14.37 -3.50 -25.60
N THR A 214 15.15 -2.90 -24.69
CA THR A 214 15.20 -1.44 -24.56
C THR A 214 15.77 -0.78 -25.82
N PRO A 215 15.03 0.14 -26.46
CA PRO A 215 15.46 0.83 -27.67
C PRO A 215 16.78 1.59 -27.49
N ASN A 216 17.61 1.64 -28.53
CA ASN A 216 18.93 2.28 -28.45
C ASN A 216 18.86 3.81 -28.33
N ASP A 217 17.81 4.43 -28.88
CA ASP A 217 17.58 5.88 -28.88
C ASP A 217 17.19 6.43 -27.50
N VAL A 218 16.72 5.57 -26.59
CA VAL A 218 16.39 5.96 -25.21
C VAL A 218 17.52 5.67 -24.22
N ARG A 219 18.73 5.28 -24.65
CA ARG A 219 19.82 4.94 -23.72
C ARG A 219 20.54 6.14 -23.11
N THR A 220 20.27 7.33 -23.61
CA THR A 220 20.84 8.57 -23.10
C THR A 220 19.80 9.68 -23.13
N ARG A 221 19.84 10.57 -22.15
CA ARG A 221 19.03 11.80 -22.12
C ARG A 221 19.82 12.98 -21.57
N THR A 222 19.30 14.19 -21.77
CA THR A 222 19.80 15.38 -21.10
C THR A 222 18.87 15.70 -19.93
N GLY A 223 19.43 15.90 -18.73
CA GLY A 223 18.66 16.28 -17.55
C GLY A 223 18.31 17.76 -17.53
N THR A 224 17.51 18.19 -16.54
CA THR A 224 17.13 19.59 -16.34
C THR A 224 18.32 20.48 -15.98
N ASP A 225 19.37 19.88 -15.44
CA ASP A 225 20.67 20.49 -15.16
C ASP A 225 21.58 20.66 -16.41
N GLY A 226 21.13 20.23 -17.59
CA GLY A 226 21.91 20.25 -18.83
C GLY A 226 23.02 19.20 -18.90
N LYS A 227 23.09 18.23 -17.99
CA LYS A 227 24.06 17.13 -18.02
C LYS A 227 23.52 15.96 -18.82
N ILE A 228 24.42 15.12 -19.32
CA ILE A 228 24.06 13.85 -19.96
C ILE A 228 23.83 12.80 -18.89
N TYR A 229 22.72 12.08 -19.01
CA TYR A 229 22.38 10.92 -18.19
C TYR A 229 22.36 9.68 -19.07
N ASN A 230 23.00 8.62 -18.61
CA ASN A 230 23.03 7.32 -19.28
C ASN A 230 22.05 6.37 -18.60
N LEU A 231 21.35 5.56 -19.39
CA LEU A 231 20.53 4.47 -18.88
C LEU A 231 21.41 3.46 -18.12
N VAL A 232 21.04 3.14 -16.89
CA VAL A 232 21.76 2.20 -16.02
C VAL A 232 20.92 0.97 -15.67
N PHE A 233 19.59 1.09 -15.73
CA PHE A 233 18.67 -0.03 -15.53
C PHE A 233 17.41 0.18 -16.38
N SER A 234 16.86 -0.90 -16.93
CA SER A 234 15.56 -0.91 -17.56
C SER A 234 14.89 -2.27 -17.45
N ASP A 235 13.57 -2.27 -17.41
CA ASP A 235 12.72 -3.44 -17.56
C ASP A 235 11.56 -3.06 -18.49
N GLU A 236 11.48 -3.71 -19.65
CA GLU A 236 10.43 -3.45 -20.66
C GLU A 236 9.29 -4.48 -20.56
N PHE A 237 9.34 -5.39 -19.58
CA PHE A 237 8.29 -6.38 -19.28
C PHE A 237 7.81 -7.24 -20.47
N ASN A 238 8.59 -7.34 -21.55
CA ASN A 238 8.21 -8.01 -22.79
C ASN A 238 8.13 -9.54 -22.68
N LYS A 239 8.82 -10.13 -21.70
CA LYS A 239 8.77 -11.56 -21.45
C LYS A 239 7.43 -11.94 -20.80
N GLU A 240 6.60 -12.65 -21.54
CA GLU A 240 5.26 -13.11 -21.13
C GLU A 240 5.30 -14.02 -19.88
N GLY A 241 4.31 -13.86 -18.99
CA GLY A 241 4.04 -14.80 -17.90
C GLY A 241 5.09 -14.84 -16.78
N ARG A 242 5.83 -13.74 -16.56
CA ARG A 242 6.71 -13.60 -15.40
C ARG A 242 5.87 -13.63 -14.13
N THR A 243 6.33 -14.39 -13.15
CA THR A 243 5.82 -14.38 -11.78
C THR A 243 6.76 -13.56 -10.90
N PHE A 244 6.23 -13.02 -9.82
CA PHE A 244 6.97 -12.14 -8.92
C PHE A 244 6.88 -12.62 -7.47
N TYR A 245 6.63 -13.92 -7.25
CA TYR A 245 6.74 -14.49 -5.91
C TYR A 245 8.17 -14.32 -5.36
N PRO A 246 8.36 -14.39 -4.04
CA PRO A 246 9.68 -14.30 -3.43
C PRO A 246 10.70 -15.25 -4.09
N GLY A 247 11.73 -14.66 -4.69
CA GLY A 247 12.80 -15.38 -5.39
C GLY A 247 12.59 -15.71 -6.88
N ASP A 248 11.41 -15.46 -7.46
CA ASP A 248 11.13 -15.79 -8.87
C ASP A 248 11.77 -14.82 -9.87
N ASP A 249 11.88 -13.56 -9.49
CA ASP A 249 12.43 -12.49 -10.34
C ASP A 249 13.69 -11.86 -9.69
N PRO A 250 14.76 -11.61 -10.47
CA PRO A 250 16.00 -11.07 -9.93
C PRO A 250 15.89 -9.61 -9.48
N TYR A 251 14.98 -8.82 -10.06
CA TYR A 251 14.90 -7.38 -9.83
C TYR A 251 13.70 -7.00 -8.97
N TRP A 252 12.62 -7.77 -9.08
CA TRP A 252 11.34 -7.45 -8.48
C TRP A 252 10.88 -8.54 -7.52
N GLU A 253 10.08 -8.16 -6.54
CA GLU A 253 9.39 -9.07 -5.63
C GLU A 253 8.04 -8.48 -5.27
N ALA A 254 6.97 -9.25 -5.46
CA ALA A 254 5.64 -8.87 -5.02
C ALA A 254 5.46 -9.24 -3.54
N VAL A 255 4.84 -8.34 -2.78
CA VAL A 255 4.57 -8.57 -1.36
C VAL A 255 3.27 -9.34 -1.16
N ASP A 256 3.21 -10.03 -0.02
CA ASP A 256 2.05 -10.77 0.48
C ASP A 256 1.65 -10.18 1.85
N LEU A 257 0.89 -9.08 1.86
CA LEU A 257 0.56 -8.33 3.08
C LEU A 257 -0.67 -7.43 2.93
N HIS A 258 -1.26 -7.06 4.08
CA HIS A 258 -2.17 -5.91 4.17
C HIS A 258 -1.37 -4.63 4.44
N TYR A 259 -1.51 -3.64 3.56
CA TYR A 259 -0.88 -2.34 3.73
C TYR A 259 -1.72 -1.44 4.64
N TRP A 260 -1.71 -1.79 5.92
CA TRP A 260 -2.45 -1.10 6.96
C TRP A 260 -2.13 0.39 7.16
N PRO A 261 -0.93 0.95 6.83
CA PRO A 261 -0.64 2.36 7.12
C PRO A 261 -1.73 3.25 6.55
N THR A 262 -1.98 3.18 5.25
CA THR A 262 -3.03 3.98 4.60
C THR A 262 -4.42 3.39 4.75
N GLY A 263 -4.60 2.29 5.47
CA GLY A 263 -5.91 1.65 5.64
C GLY A 263 -6.45 1.08 4.33
N ASP A 264 -5.57 0.47 3.54
CA ASP A 264 -5.90 -0.15 2.25
C ASP A 264 -7.02 -1.20 2.42
N LEU A 265 -7.91 -1.29 1.44
CA LEU A 265 -9.09 -2.17 1.50
C LEU A 265 -8.81 -3.57 0.91
N GLU A 266 -7.68 -3.71 0.25
CA GLU A 266 -7.19 -4.90 -0.41
C GLU A 266 -6.05 -5.57 0.35
N TRP A 267 -5.94 -6.87 0.12
CA TRP A 267 -4.72 -7.61 0.39
C TRP A 267 -3.80 -7.54 -0.84
N TYR A 268 -2.53 -7.17 -0.67
CA TYR A 268 -1.54 -7.30 -1.72
C TYR A 268 -1.05 -8.74 -1.81
N ASP A 269 -1.24 -9.37 -2.96
CA ASP A 269 -0.96 -10.79 -3.23
C ASP A 269 -0.07 -10.92 -4.48
N PRO A 270 1.01 -11.72 -4.45
CA PRO A 270 1.86 -11.93 -5.63
C PRO A 270 1.14 -12.47 -6.86
N GLY A 271 0.06 -13.23 -6.68
CA GLY A 271 -0.79 -13.77 -7.75
C GLY A 271 -1.64 -12.72 -8.47
N ALA A 272 -1.66 -11.47 -8.00
CA ALA A 272 -2.31 -10.35 -8.68
C ALA A 272 -1.41 -9.65 -9.73
N ILE A 273 -0.13 -10.07 -9.83
CA ILE A 273 0.87 -9.44 -10.69
C ILE A 273 1.44 -10.45 -11.68
N THR A 274 1.47 -10.10 -12.95
CA THR A 274 2.11 -10.89 -14.02
C THR A 274 2.56 -9.96 -15.13
N THR A 275 3.42 -10.43 -16.03
CA THR A 275 3.57 -9.80 -17.36
C THR A 275 2.64 -10.46 -18.36
N LYS A 276 2.00 -9.65 -19.21
CA LYS A 276 1.09 -10.13 -20.26
C LYS A 276 0.97 -9.11 -21.39
N GLY A 277 1.27 -9.52 -22.61
CA GLY A 277 1.10 -8.68 -23.81
C GLY A 277 2.14 -7.57 -23.93
N GLY A 278 3.36 -7.79 -23.45
CA GLY A 278 4.46 -6.81 -23.55
C GLY A 278 4.54 -5.80 -22.41
N GLN A 279 3.87 -6.06 -21.29
CA GLN A 279 3.69 -5.09 -20.20
C GLN A 279 3.51 -5.82 -18.87
N LEU A 280 3.85 -5.13 -17.77
CA LEU A 280 3.46 -5.53 -16.41
C LEU A 280 1.97 -5.25 -16.20
N VAL A 281 1.27 -6.18 -15.58
CA VAL A 281 -0.16 -6.08 -15.26
C VAL A 281 -0.35 -6.30 -13.77
N ILE A 282 -0.78 -5.25 -13.07
CA ILE A 282 -1.20 -5.32 -11.66
C ILE A 282 -2.73 -5.29 -11.65
N THR A 283 -3.36 -6.34 -11.15
CA THR A 283 -4.82 -6.51 -11.21
C THR A 283 -5.43 -6.40 -9.82
N LEU A 284 -6.41 -5.50 -9.66
CA LEU A 284 -7.24 -5.41 -8.48
C LEU A 284 -8.61 -6.07 -8.74
N THR A 285 -8.97 -7.03 -7.90
CA THR A 285 -10.22 -7.81 -7.97
C THR A 285 -11.06 -7.63 -6.71
N GLU A 286 -12.40 -7.57 -6.89
CA GLU A 286 -13.37 -7.76 -5.81
C GLU A 286 -13.49 -9.27 -5.51
N GLU A 287 -12.63 -9.74 -4.62
CA GLU A 287 -12.66 -11.11 -4.13
C GLU A 287 -12.21 -11.14 -2.67
N ASN A 288 -12.83 -12.02 -1.89
CA ASN A 288 -12.45 -12.19 -0.49
C ASN A 288 -11.04 -12.77 -0.39
N SER A 289 -10.14 -12.05 0.28
CA SER A 289 -8.76 -12.45 0.52
C SER A 289 -8.35 -12.02 1.93
N HIS A 290 -7.90 -12.96 2.76
CA HIS A 290 -7.36 -12.69 4.11
C HIS A 290 -8.23 -11.76 4.98
N ASP A 291 -9.54 -12.02 5.04
CA ASP A 291 -10.56 -11.23 5.75
C ASP A 291 -10.78 -9.79 5.22
N LEU A 292 -10.26 -9.48 4.03
CA LEU A 292 -10.55 -8.28 3.23
C LEU A 292 -11.41 -8.65 2.01
N ASN A 293 -12.08 -7.66 1.43
CA ASN A 293 -13.01 -7.87 0.31
C ASN A 293 -12.36 -7.70 -1.08
N PHE A 294 -11.08 -7.31 -1.11
CA PHE A 294 -10.34 -7.04 -2.33
C PHE A 294 -8.97 -7.69 -2.29
N LYS A 295 -8.45 -7.99 -3.48
CA LYS A 295 -7.07 -8.43 -3.71
C LYS A 295 -6.43 -7.54 -4.76
N SER A 296 -5.18 -7.17 -4.58
CA SER A 296 -4.38 -6.43 -5.56
C SER A 296 -2.90 -6.81 -5.50
N GLY A 297 -2.02 -6.05 -6.14
CA GLY A 297 -0.57 -6.27 -6.12
C GLY A 297 0.24 -5.01 -5.79
N MET A 298 1.34 -5.22 -5.05
CA MET A 298 2.42 -4.26 -4.83
C MET A 298 3.75 -4.95 -5.15
N LEU A 299 4.48 -4.41 -6.13
CA LEU A 299 5.76 -4.89 -6.61
C LEU A 299 6.88 -3.98 -6.09
N GLN A 300 7.93 -4.56 -5.52
CA GLN A 300 9.05 -3.83 -4.94
C GLN A 300 10.38 -4.29 -5.53
N SER A 301 11.31 -3.38 -5.76
CA SER A 301 12.72 -3.71 -6.03
C SER A 301 13.60 -3.71 -4.77
N TRP A 302 12.96 -3.77 -3.59
CA TRP A 302 13.61 -3.63 -2.28
C TRP A 302 14.79 -4.57 -2.13
N ASN A 303 15.94 -4.01 -1.75
CA ASN A 303 17.20 -4.71 -1.57
C ASN A 303 17.71 -5.52 -2.80
N LYS A 304 17.10 -5.34 -3.98
CA LYS A 304 17.50 -5.96 -5.26
C LYS A 304 18.12 -4.93 -6.19
N ILE A 305 17.32 -3.92 -6.56
CA ILE A 305 17.74 -2.77 -7.38
C ILE A 305 17.46 -1.50 -6.59
N CYS A 306 18.54 -0.80 -6.25
CA CYS A 306 18.49 0.51 -5.62
C CYS A 306 19.42 1.48 -6.35
N PHE A 307 19.11 2.76 -6.29
CA PHE A 307 19.92 3.79 -6.91
C PHE A 307 19.92 5.07 -6.11
N MET A 308 20.97 5.85 -6.30
CA MET A 308 21.17 7.16 -5.70
C MET A 308 21.30 8.19 -6.80
N THR A 309 20.46 9.22 -6.76
CA THR A 309 20.41 10.31 -7.77
C THR A 309 20.15 9.79 -9.18
N GLY A 310 19.68 10.68 -10.04
CA GLY A 310 19.41 10.31 -11.42
C GLY A 310 18.03 10.73 -11.86
N TYR A 311 17.55 10.04 -12.89
CA TYR A 311 16.21 10.18 -13.40
C TYR A 311 15.56 8.80 -13.50
N VAL A 312 14.36 8.66 -12.94
CA VAL A 312 13.54 7.46 -13.10
C VAL A 312 12.28 7.81 -13.89
N GLU A 313 11.92 6.96 -14.83
CA GLU A 313 10.70 7.07 -15.63
C GLU A 313 9.95 5.74 -15.65
N VAL A 314 8.63 5.85 -15.61
CA VAL A 314 7.68 4.77 -15.78
C VAL A 314 6.64 5.19 -16.82
N ALA A 315 6.24 4.26 -17.68
CA ALA A 315 5.16 4.47 -18.64
C ALA A 315 3.95 3.64 -18.21
N ILE A 316 2.85 4.31 -17.83
CA ILE A 316 1.74 3.68 -17.12
C ILE A 316 0.42 3.96 -17.86
N SER A 317 -0.44 2.94 -17.93
CA SER A 317 -1.87 3.12 -18.18
C SER A 317 -2.66 2.84 -16.90
N LEU A 318 -3.47 3.82 -16.49
CA LEU A 318 -4.18 3.82 -15.23
C LEU A 318 -5.44 2.92 -15.29
N PRO A 319 -5.84 2.32 -14.15
CA PRO A 319 -7.05 1.51 -14.03
C PRO A 319 -8.33 2.33 -14.16
N GLY A 320 -9.41 1.69 -14.60
CA GLY A 320 -10.74 2.31 -14.64
C GLY A 320 -10.79 3.52 -15.57
N THR A 321 -11.52 4.57 -15.17
CA THR A 321 -11.70 5.80 -15.95
C THR A 321 -11.58 7.03 -15.05
N HIS A 322 -11.32 8.20 -15.63
CA HIS A 322 -11.30 9.47 -14.91
C HIS A 322 -12.65 9.85 -14.25
N LEU A 323 -13.74 9.15 -14.57
CA LEU A 323 -15.07 9.38 -14.00
C LEU A 323 -15.33 8.57 -12.71
N THR A 324 -14.41 7.69 -12.34
CA THR A 324 -14.64 6.68 -11.30
C THR A 324 -13.57 6.79 -10.19
N PRO A 325 -13.77 7.67 -9.19
CA PRO A 325 -12.82 7.88 -8.09
C PRO A 325 -12.72 6.66 -7.18
N GLY A 326 -11.54 6.43 -6.60
CA GLY A 326 -11.34 5.42 -5.56
C GLY A 326 -10.12 4.53 -5.73
N PHE A 327 -9.69 4.29 -6.97
CA PHE A 327 -8.43 3.57 -7.23
C PHE A 327 -7.23 4.46 -6.87
N TRP A 328 -6.19 3.84 -6.34
CA TRP A 328 -4.93 4.48 -5.97
C TRP A 328 -3.75 3.76 -6.65
N PRO A 329 -3.56 3.94 -7.97
CA PRO A 329 -2.36 3.49 -8.65
C PRO A 329 -1.16 4.37 -8.25
N GLY A 330 -0.09 3.73 -7.81
CA GLY A 330 1.12 4.38 -7.32
C GLY A 330 2.37 3.85 -8.01
N ALA A 331 3.29 4.76 -8.32
CA ALA A 331 4.68 4.44 -8.62
C ALA A 331 5.56 5.41 -7.83
N TRP A 332 6.46 4.88 -7.01
CA TRP A 332 7.16 5.68 -6.01
C TRP A 332 8.46 5.00 -5.60
N THR A 333 9.25 5.71 -4.81
CA THR A 333 10.56 5.24 -4.35
C THR A 333 10.73 5.47 -2.86
N MET A 334 11.45 4.57 -2.20
CA MET A 334 11.67 4.63 -0.76
C MET A 334 13.14 4.28 -0.44
N GLY A 335 13.71 4.87 0.61
CA GLY A 335 15.06 4.53 1.09
C GLY A 335 15.20 3.06 1.49
N ASN A 336 16.26 2.39 1.04
CA ASN A 336 16.45 0.93 1.20
C ASN A 336 16.55 0.45 2.66
N LEU A 337 16.85 1.35 3.60
CA LEU A 337 16.89 1.06 5.03
C LEU A 337 15.52 0.78 5.66
N GLY A 338 14.42 1.04 4.96
CA GLY A 338 13.07 0.61 5.32
C GLY A 338 12.46 -0.22 4.20
N ARG A 339 11.45 -1.02 4.53
CA ARG A 339 10.70 -1.83 3.57
C ARG A 339 9.22 -1.46 3.65
N ALA A 340 8.64 -1.04 2.53
CA ALA A 340 7.25 -0.63 2.47
C ALA A 340 6.33 -1.79 2.87
N GLY A 341 5.41 -1.52 3.79
CA GLY A 341 4.50 -2.51 4.39
C GLY A 341 5.04 -3.17 5.67
N TYR A 342 6.30 -2.91 6.06
CA TYR A 342 6.94 -3.49 7.25
C TYR A 342 7.18 -2.40 8.30
N GLY A 343 6.17 -2.17 9.15
CA GLY A 343 6.13 -1.03 10.07
C GLY A 343 7.30 -0.94 11.05
N ALA A 344 7.80 -2.07 11.56
CA ALA A 344 8.97 -2.09 12.42
C ALA A 344 10.22 -1.51 11.73
N SER A 345 10.39 -1.78 10.43
CA SER A 345 11.51 -1.24 9.66
C SER A 345 11.42 0.27 9.43
N THR A 346 10.21 0.84 9.42
CA THR A 346 9.95 2.26 9.10
C THR A 346 9.76 3.15 10.32
N GLU A 347 9.50 2.56 11.51
CA GLU A 347 9.32 3.31 12.76
C GLU A 347 10.55 4.15 13.12
N GLY A 348 10.35 5.47 13.20
CA GLY A 348 11.40 6.44 13.52
C GLY A 348 12.40 6.67 12.39
N THR A 349 12.15 6.16 11.18
CA THR A 349 13.06 6.33 10.04
C THR A 349 12.36 6.89 8.82
N TRP A 350 11.11 6.51 8.56
CA TRP A 350 10.28 7.18 7.57
C TRP A 350 9.52 8.34 8.24
N PRO A 351 9.33 9.50 7.57
CA PRO A 351 9.90 9.91 6.28
C PRO A 351 11.18 10.76 6.45
N TYR A 352 12.06 10.40 7.39
CA TYR A 352 13.23 11.24 7.71
C TYR A 352 14.21 11.34 6.53
N SER A 353 14.63 12.59 6.26
CA SER A 353 15.75 12.93 5.39
C SER A 353 16.53 14.07 6.03
N TYR A 354 17.29 13.71 7.07
CA TYR A 354 17.82 14.65 8.03
C TYR A 354 19.16 14.22 8.62
N ASP A 355 20.13 15.14 8.61
CA ASP A 355 21.51 14.92 9.05
C ASP A 355 21.96 16.06 9.99
N SER A 356 21.05 16.46 10.88
CA SER A 356 21.30 17.45 11.93
C SER A 356 21.06 16.84 13.29
N CYS A 357 21.71 17.42 14.30
CA CYS A 357 21.58 17.01 15.69
C CYS A 357 20.92 18.13 16.51
N ASP A 358 19.59 18.19 16.45
CA ASP A 358 18.74 19.19 17.11
C ASP A 358 17.34 18.62 17.42
N LEU A 359 16.40 19.51 17.77
CA LEU A 359 15.02 19.19 18.18
C LEU A 359 14.28 18.30 17.16
N GLY A 360 14.60 18.41 15.88
CA GLY A 360 13.99 17.63 14.80
C GLY A 360 14.20 16.12 14.93
N THR A 361 15.23 15.71 15.68
CA THR A 361 15.56 14.30 15.92
C THR A 361 14.82 13.68 17.10
N TYR A 362 14.11 14.49 17.89
CA TYR A 362 13.52 14.06 19.16
C TYR A 362 12.09 13.52 18.98
N PRO A 363 11.61 12.68 19.91
CA PRO A 363 10.20 12.31 19.96
C PRO A 363 9.28 13.54 19.92
N ASN A 364 8.31 13.51 19.02
CA ASN A 364 7.32 14.56 18.77
C ASN A 364 7.92 15.95 18.43
N GLN A 365 9.21 16.05 18.07
CA GLN A 365 9.92 17.34 17.98
C GLN A 365 9.83 18.14 19.29
N THR A 366 9.85 17.46 20.44
CA THR A 366 9.80 18.09 21.76
C THR A 366 10.96 17.64 22.64
N ASN A 367 11.30 18.43 23.64
CA ASN A 367 12.30 18.04 24.62
C ASN A 367 11.76 16.96 25.59
N LYS A 368 12.63 16.42 26.45
CA LYS A 368 12.28 15.35 27.39
C LYS A 368 11.22 15.72 28.44
N ALA A 369 11.02 17.02 28.69
CA ALA A 369 9.95 17.51 29.55
C ALA A 369 8.59 17.61 28.83
N GLY A 370 8.53 17.27 27.54
CA GLY A 370 7.35 17.43 26.69
C GLY A 370 7.06 18.89 26.35
N THR A 371 8.06 19.78 26.48
CA THR A 371 7.96 21.19 26.09
C THR A 371 8.82 21.45 24.87
N GLY A 372 8.64 22.60 24.23
CA GLY A 372 9.38 22.97 23.02
C GLY A 372 9.01 24.37 22.56
N PRO A 373 9.54 24.83 21.42
CA PRO A 373 9.06 26.04 20.78
C PRO A 373 7.57 25.91 20.45
N ASP A 374 6.87 27.04 20.41
CA ASP A 374 5.43 27.05 20.12
C ASP A 374 5.11 26.37 18.78
N GLY A 375 6.01 26.50 17.79
CA GLY A 375 5.89 25.82 16.51
C GLY A 375 5.99 24.30 16.55
N ALA A 376 6.49 23.69 17.62
CA ALA A 376 6.46 22.23 17.78
C ALA A 376 5.22 21.78 18.59
N ILE A 377 4.84 22.57 19.60
CA ILE A 377 3.76 22.22 20.54
C ILE A 377 2.37 22.47 19.95
N ASN A 378 2.20 23.57 19.21
CA ASN A 378 0.93 24.01 18.61
C ASN A 378 1.08 24.29 17.11
N GLY A 379 2.05 23.67 16.47
CA GLY A 379 2.46 24.02 15.11
C GLY A 379 1.65 23.40 13.99
N ALA A 380 0.81 22.41 14.26
CA ALA A 380 -0.06 21.86 13.23
C ALA A 380 -1.09 22.93 12.80
N PRO A 381 -1.64 22.87 11.56
CA PRO A 381 -2.60 23.84 11.06
C PRO A 381 -3.87 24.01 11.93
N ASP A 382 -4.26 22.97 12.67
CA ASP A 382 -5.39 22.97 13.60
C ASP A 382 -5.03 23.43 15.02
N GLY A 383 -3.77 23.82 15.24
CA GLY A 383 -3.22 24.21 16.55
C GLY A 383 -2.86 23.03 17.45
N SER A 384 -2.92 21.79 16.94
CA SER A 384 -2.44 20.61 17.65
C SER A 384 -0.91 20.46 17.57
N THR A 385 -0.38 19.39 18.17
CA THR A 385 1.06 19.14 18.15
C THR A 385 1.54 18.81 16.75
N LEU A 386 2.75 19.25 16.43
CA LEU A 386 3.27 19.14 15.08
C LEU A 386 3.60 17.69 14.69
N SER A 387 4.10 16.88 15.63
CA SER A 387 4.63 15.55 15.31
C SER A 387 4.25 14.51 16.34
N PHE A 388 3.94 13.31 15.86
CA PHE A 388 3.82 12.05 16.61
C PHE A 388 4.93 11.05 16.25
N LEU A 389 5.96 11.48 15.52
CA LEU A 389 7.09 10.62 15.23
C LEU A 389 7.85 10.29 16.53
N PRO A 390 8.33 9.05 16.68
CA PRO A 390 9.06 8.61 17.89
C PRO A 390 10.48 9.20 17.99
N GLY A 391 10.85 10.12 17.12
CA GLY A 391 12.19 10.63 16.92
C GLY A 391 12.94 9.87 15.83
N GLN A 392 14.02 10.46 15.33
CA GLN A 392 14.84 9.87 14.29
C GLN A 392 15.71 8.76 14.87
N ARG A 393 15.40 7.51 14.52
CA ARG A 393 16.10 6.31 15.01
C ARG A 393 17.60 6.37 14.72
N TRP A 394 18.00 6.83 13.54
CA TRP A 394 19.41 7.00 13.17
C TRP A 394 19.73 8.47 13.00
N SER A 395 19.64 9.22 14.10
CA SER A 395 19.98 10.65 14.09
C SER A 395 21.49 10.89 14.05
N ALA A 396 21.91 12.08 13.61
CA ALA A 396 23.29 12.55 13.75
C ALA A 396 23.71 12.74 15.23
N CYS A 397 22.76 12.63 16.18
CA CYS A 397 23.01 12.64 17.62
C CYS A 397 23.30 11.25 18.21
N THR A 398 23.35 10.18 17.43
CA THR A 398 23.49 8.82 17.95
C THR A 398 24.76 8.68 18.80
N CYS A 399 24.63 8.17 20.03
CA CYS A 399 25.76 7.97 20.93
C CYS A 399 26.84 7.06 20.30
N ALA A 400 28.11 7.33 20.64
CA ALA A 400 29.23 6.51 20.19
C ALA A 400 29.05 5.03 20.60
N GLY A 401 29.23 4.11 19.64
CA GLY A 401 28.99 2.67 19.84
C GLY A 401 27.51 2.27 19.83
N GLY A 402 26.59 3.20 19.59
CA GLY A 402 25.18 2.90 19.37
C GLY A 402 24.94 2.18 18.05
N ASP A 403 23.81 1.47 17.99
CA ASP A 403 23.37 0.78 16.79
C ASP A 403 23.00 1.79 15.69
N HIS A 404 23.64 1.66 14.53
CA HIS A 404 23.57 2.64 13.45
C HIS A 404 24.00 2.02 12.11
N PRO A 405 23.32 2.30 10.99
CA PRO A 405 23.66 1.70 9.69
C PRO A 405 24.97 2.20 9.10
N GLY A 406 25.52 3.29 9.62
CA GLY A 406 26.78 3.90 9.17
C GLY A 406 26.55 5.09 8.21
N PRO A 407 27.62 5.64 7.59
CA PRO A 407 29.01 5.21 7.67
C PRO A 407 29.67 5.50 9.03
N ASN A 408 29.08 6.36 9.84
CA ASN A 408 29.43 6.59 11.24
C ASN A 408 28.17 7.06 12.00
N VAL A 409 28.21 7.11 13.33
CA VAL A 409 27.07 7.48 14.19
C VAL A 409 26.71 8.98 14.14
N GLY A 410 27.59 9.82 13.59
CA GLY A 410 27.36 11.26 13.43
C GLY A 410 26.73 11.63 12.09
N THR A 411 26.39 10.66 11.25
CA THR A 411 25.65 10.88 10.00
C THR A 411 24.22 10.46 10.22
N GLY A 412 23.29 11.42 10.22
CA GLY A 412 21.85 11.13 10.24
C GLY A 412 21.43 10.37 8.98
N ARG A 413 20.63 9.33 9.18
CA ARG A 413 20.12 8.43 8.17
C ARG A 413 18.61 8.31 8.30
N GLY A 414 17.94 7.94 7.23
CA GLY A 414 16.49 7.83 7.22
C GLY A 414 15.95 7.01 6.07
N VAL A 415 14.65 7.05 5.91
CA VAL A 415 13.91 6.36 4.87
C VAL A 415 13.02 7.40 4.17
N PRO A 416 13.61 8.23 3.29
CA PRO A 416 12.86 9.20 2.51
C PRO A 416 11.98 8.50 1.48
N GLU A 417 10.95 9.20 1.03
CA GLU A 417 10.00 8.74 0.01
C GLU A 417 9.78 9.82 -1.04
N ILE A 418 9.96 9.48 -2.32
CA ILE A 418 9.65 10.34 -3.46
C ILE A 418 8.66 9.60 -4.37
N ASP A 419 7.52 10.23 -4.62
CA ASP A 419 6.43 9.70 -5.41
C ASP A 419 6.59 10.12 -6.87
N ILE A 420 6.68 9.15 -7.78
CA ILE A 420 6.68 9.39 -9.23
C ILE A 420 5.28 9.80 -9.67
N ILE A 421 4.29 9.00 -9.24
CA ILE A 421 2.87 9.29 -9.30
C ILE A 421 2.12 8.65 -8.14
N GLU A 422 1.09 9.34 -7.68
CA GLU A 422 -0.10 8.74 -7.09
C GLU A 422 -1.32 9.34 -7.80
N ALA A 423 -2.06 8.55 -8.57
CA ALA A 423 -3.17 9.10 -9.36
C ALA A 423 -4.47 9.17 -8.56
N GLN A 424 -5.19 10.27 -8.73
CA GLN A 424 -6.51 10.50 -8.16
C GLN A 424 -7.41 11.23 -9.15
N ILE A 425 -8.69 11.32 -8.82
CA ILE A 425 -9.66 12.08 -9.63
C ILE A 425 -10.09 13.35 -8.90
N ASP A 426 -9.98 14.50 -9.55
CA ASP A 426 -10.58 15.73 -9.07
C ASP A 426 -12.09 15.70 -9.31
N VAL A 427 -12.82 15.23 -8.30
CA VAL A 427 -14.28 15.19 -8.29
C VAL A 427 -14.93 16.57 -8.21
N GLY A 428 -14.18 17.59 -7.77
CA GLY A 428 -14.68 18.96 -7.63
C GLY A 428 -14.66 19.75 -8.93
N ASN A 429 -13.77 19.39 -9.87
CA ASN A 429 -13.55 20.08 -11.13
C ASN A 429 -13.80 19.16 -12.34
N ASP A 430 -15.07 18.85 -12.60
CA ASP A 430 -15.54 18.09 -13.78
C ASP A 430 -14.97 16.66 -13.92
N PHE A 431 -14.65 15.99 -12.81
CA PHE A 431 -14.12 14.62 -12.79
C PHE A 431 -12.89 14.46 -13.69
N LYS A 432 -11.82 15.22 -13.41
CA LYS A 432 -10.58 15.16 -14.17
C LYS A 432 -9.54 14.30 -13.47
N GLY A 433 -8.82 13.48 -14.23
CA GLY A 433 -7.66 12.76 -13.72
C GLY A 433 -6.54 13.72 -13.36
N GLN A 434 -5.90 13.51 -12.22
CA GLN A 434 -4.70 14.23 -11.81
C GLN A 434 -3.73 13.29 -11.09
N VAL A 435 -2.46 13.62 -11.11
CA VAL A 435 -1.42 12.88 -10.37
C VAL A 435 -0.84 13.75 -9.28
N SER A 436 -0.70 13.19 -8.09
CA SER A 436 0.21 13.69 -7.06
C SER A 436 1.63 13.33 -7.41
N GLN A 437 2.51 14.30 -7.25
CA GLN A 437 3.94 14.13 -7.32
C GLN A 437 4.52 14.78 -6.08
N SER A 438 5.13 13.97 -5.21
CA SER A 438 5.43 14.38 -3.83
C SER A 438 6.77 13.91 -3.32
N TYR A 439 7.25 14.63 -2.30
CA TYR A 439 8.36 14.25 -1.45
C TYR A 439 7.92 14.30 0.01
N GLN A 440 7.98 13.15 0.70
CA GLN A 440 7.65 13.06 2.12
C GLN A 440 8.88 13.42 2.96
N ILE A 441 8.66 14.26 3.97
CA ILE A 441 9.72 14.96 4.70
C ILE A 441 9.48 14.84 6.20
N ALA A 442 10.52 14.46 6.93
CA ALA A 442 10.66 14.71 8.36
C ALA A 442 12.07 15.20 8.69
N PRO A 443 12.25 16.04 9.72
CA PRO A 443 11.22 16.65 10.59
C PRO A 443 10.36 17.72 9.90
N PHE A 444 9.33 18.19 10.62
CA PHE A 444 8.26 19.02 10.07
C PHE A 444 8.46 20.51 10.38
N ASN A 445 8.16 21.36 9.40
CA ASN A 445 8.02 22.81 9.56
C ASN A 445 6.72 23.15 10.29
N TYR A 446 6.71 24.33 10.92
CA TYR A 446 5.48 24.98 11.35
C TYR A 446 4.43 24.98 10.23
N GLN A 447 3.23 24.51 10.53
CA GLN A 447 2.09 24.32 9.63
C GLN A 447 2.35 23.40 8.42
N TYR A 448 3.41 22.59 8.46
CA TYR A 448 3.85 21.72 7.36
C TYR A 448 4.18 22.47 6.05
N LEU A 449 4.46 23.77 6.13
CA LEU A 449 4.69 24.60 4.94
C LEU A 449 6.12 24.47 4.43
N ILE A 450 6.28 24.41 3.12
CA ILE A 450 7.56 24.61 2.42
C ILE A 450 7.65 26.05 1.90
N ASP A 451 8.86 26.49 1.52
CA ASP A 451 9.02 27.79 0.86
C ASP A 451 8.69 27.70 -0.63
N ASN A 452 7.40 27.95 -0.93
CA ASN A 452 6.86 27.98 -2.28
C ASN A 452 7.54 29.01 -3.19
N SER A 453 8.15 30.07 -2.66
CA SER A 453 8.73 31.15 -3.48
C SER A 453 9.97 30.73 -4.27
N THR A 454 10.61 29.63 -3.87
CA THR A 454 11.78 29.08 -4.55
C THR A 454 11.46 27.91 -5.48
N THR A 455 10.25 27.35 -5.38
CA THR A 455 9.79 26.27 -6.26
C THR A 455 9.46 26.79 -7.66
N THR A 456 9.38 25.88 -8.63
CA THR A 456 9.03 26.23 -10.02
C THR A 456 7.90 25.34 -10.52
N PHE A 457 6.88 25.94 -11.14
CA PHE A 457 5.88 25.26 -11.98
C PHE A 457 6.18 25.56 -13.45
N TYR A 458 6.24 24.53 -14.27
CA TYR A 458 6.55 24.67 -15.70
C TYR A 458 5.29 24.97 -16.52
N ASP A 459 4.14 24.40 -16.12
CA ASP A 459 2.82 24.78 -16.62
C ASP A 459 1.84 25.01 -15.45
N PRO A 460 1.71 26.26 -14.97
CA PRO A 460 0.81 26.60 -13.87
C PRO A 460 -0.68 26.56 -14.28
N THR A 461 -1.02 26.27 -15.54
CA THR A 461 -2.42 26.12 -15.97
C THR A 461 -2.97 24.72 -15.68
N ILE A 462 -2.08 23.73 -15.50
CA ILE A 462 -2.44 22.35 -15.21
C ILE A 462 -1.75 21.79 -13.97
N THR A 463 -0.76 22.49 -13.41
CA THR A 463 -0.04 22.10 -12.20
C THR A 463 -0.25 23.13 -11.10
N GLU A 464 -0.62 22.66 -9.91
CA GLU A 464 -0.78 23.49 -8.72
C GLU A 464 -0.26 22.77 -7.47
N PHE A 465 -0.04 23.52 -6.39
CA PHE A 465 0.29 22.90 -5.11
C PHE A 465 -0.87 22.04 -4.63
N ASN A 466 -0.53 20.88 -4.10
CA ASN A 466 -1.50 20.07 -3.40
C ASN A 466 -1.97 20.81 -2.13
N SER A 467 -3.27 20.79 -1.88
CA SER A 467 -3.88 21.35 -0.68
C SER A 467 -3.56 20.55 0.59
N TYR A 468 -3.14 19.29 0.45
CA TYR A 468 -2.56 18.53 1.54
C TYR A 468 -1.07 18.83 1.70
N HIS A 469 -0.67 19.17 2.92
CA HIS A 469 0.71 19.51 3.28
C HIS A 469 1.35 18.51 4.26
N GLY A 470 0.58 17.55 4.78
CA GLY A 470 1.04 16.63 5.81
C GLY A 470 0.03 16.37 6.92
N GLY A 471 0.50 15.66 7.92
CA GLY A 471 -0.17 15.37 9.19
C GLY A 471 0.86 15.03 10.26
N THR A 472 0.42 14.56 11.42
CA THR A 472 1.30 14.33 12.57
C THR A 472 2.38 13.26 12.35
N TYR A 473 2.31 12.48 11.27
CA TYR A 473 3.31 11.47 10.91
C TYR A 473 4.12 11.81 9.65
N GLN A 474 3.79 12.88 8.92
CA GLN A 474 4.54 13.29 7.74
C GLN A 474 4.31 14.76 7.37
N GLN A 475 5.32 15.43 6.82
CA GLN A 475 5.12 16.62 6.00
C GLN A 475 5.28 16.22 4.52
N ALA A 476 4.44 16.77 3.65
CA ALA A 476 4.47 16.50 2.22
C ALA A 476 4.76 17.79 1.44
N ALA A 477 5.83 17.77 0.65
CA ALA A 477 6.01 18.72 -0.45
C ALA A 477 5.37 18.11 -1.70
N SER A 478 4.23 18.63 -2.14
CA SER A 478 3.40 17.97 -3.15
C SER A 478 2.77 18.96 -4.12
N ALA A 479 2.71 18.58 -5.39
CA ALA A 479 1.95 19.26 -6.42
C ALA A 479 1.04 18.26 -7.16
N LEU A 480 -0.08 18.77 -7.66
CA LEU A 480 -1.05 18.05 -8.47
C LEU A 480 -0.93 18.50 -9.92
N THR A 481 -0.88 17.56 -10.85
CA THR A 481 -0.87 17.85 -12.30
C THR A 481 -2.00 17.11 -13.00
N TYR A 482 -2.84 17.83 -13.74
CA TYR A 482 -3.89 17.20 -14.57
C TYR A 482 -3.30 16.37 -15.69
N ILE A 483 -3.95 15.24 -15.99
CA ILE A 483 -3.51 14.28 -17.01
C ILE A 483 -4.61 14.07 -18.07
N PRO A 484 -4.26 13.65 -19.29
CA PRO A 484 -5.23 13.34 -20.33
C PRO A 484 -6.11 12.14 -19.97
N ASP A 485 -7.39 12.16 -20.37
CA ASP A 485 -8.33 11.04 -20.21
C ASP A 485 -7.83 9.75 -20.90
N THR A 486 -7.01 9.88 -21.94
CA THR A 486 -6.37 8.76 -22.64
C THR A 486 -5.32 8.03 -21.80
N SER A 487 -4.99 8.51 -20.61
CA SER A 487 -4.08 7.83 -19.68
C SER A 487 -4.71 6.57 -19.05
N TYR A 488 -6.03 6.39 -19.18
CA TYR A 488 -6.79 5.32 -18.54
C TYR A 488 -7.14 4.19 -19.51
N SER A 489 -7.41 2.99 -18.97
CA SER A 489 -8.02 1.87 -19.69
C SER A 489 -7.25 1.42 -20.95
N ASN A 490 -5.91 1.39 -20.88
CA ASN A 490 -5.03 0.96 -21.97
C ASN A 490 -5.20 1.75 -23.28
N GLN A 491 -5.69 3.00 -23.21
CA GLN A 491 -5.81 3.87 -24.38
C GLN A 491 -4.44 4.45 -24.79
N SER A 492 -3.61 4.80 -23.82
CA SER A 492 -2.24 5.26 -23.98
C SER A 492 -1.44 4.97 -22.71
N PHE A 493 -0.14 4.77 -22.88
CA PHE A 493 0.83 4.81 -21.79
C PHE A 493 1.32 6.24 -21.61
N THR A 494 1.07 6.80 -20.43
CA THR A 494 1.52 8.14 -20.07
C THR A 494 2.83 8.02 -19.30
N LYS A 495 3.81 8.86 -19.66
CA LYS A 495 5.14 8.86 -19.04
C LYS A 495 5.15 9.73 -17.80
N TYR A 496 5.63 9.17 -16.71
CA TYR A 496 5.84 9.87 -15.45
C TYR A 496 7.23 9.61 -14.94
N GLY A 497 7.81 10.56 -14.23
CA GLY A 497 9.16 10.41 -13.72
C GLY A 497 9.55 11.50 -12.75
N PHE A 498 10.73 11.36 -12.18
CA PHE A 498 11.41 12.47 -11.52
C PHE A 498 12.91 12.38 -11.72
N GLU A 499 13.53 13.54 -11.86
CA GLU A 499 14.96 13.75 -11.79
C GLU A 499 15.30 14.25 -10.39
N TRP A 500 16.25 13.63 -9.71
CA TRP A 500 16.76 14.15 -8.45
C TRP A 500 18.27 14.18 -8.39
N TRP A 501 18.77 15.22 -7.72
CA TRP A 501 20.17 15.38 -7.43
C TRP A 501 20.40 15.73 -5.97
N SER A 502 21.40 15.08 -5.39
CA SER A 502 21.93 15.41 -4.08
C SER A 502 23.45 15.22 -4.09
N ASP A 503 24.15 16.13 -3.43
CA ASP A 503 25.60 16.03 -3.20
C ASP A 503 25.86 16.42 -1.73
N PRO A 504 26.28 15.47 -0.88
CA PRO A 504 26.61 15.78 0.51
C PRO A 504 27.69 16.86 0.67
N SER A 505 28.51 17.09 -0.34
CA SER A 505 29.55 18.13 -0.36
C SER A 505 29.00 19.51 -0.75
N ASN A 506 27.85 19.56 -1.42
CA ASN A 506 27.16 20.79 -1.80
C ASN A 506 25.63 20.61 -1.79
N ARG A 507 25.06 20.47 -0.58
CA ARG A 507 23.62 20.23 -0.37
C ARG A 507 22.71 21.34 -0.93
N GLY A 508 23.23 22.55 -1.11
CA GLY A 508 22.49 23.68 -1.65
C GLY A 508 22.11 23.52 -3.13
N ASP A 509 22.84 22.70 -3.89
CA ASP A 509 22.56 22.41 -5.30
C ASP A 509 21.52 21.29 -5.48
N GLY A 510 21.00 20.73 -4.39
CA GLY A 510 20.04 19.63 -4.45
C GLY A 510 18.68 20.08 -4.99
N TYR A 511 18.01 19.19 -5.73
CA TYR A 511 16.65 19.41 -6.22
C TYR A 511 15.96 18.09 -6.57
N ILE A 512 14.63 18.15 -6.68
CA ILE A 512 13.80 17.14 -7.33
C ILE A 512 12.94 17.86 -8.38
N THR A 513 12.96 17.39 -9.63
CA THR A 513 12.10 17.84 -10.72
C THR A 513 11.23 16.70 -11.18
N TRP A 514 9.92 16.87 -11.15
CA TRP A 514 8.96 15.85 -11.59
C TRP A 514 8.54 16.06 -13.04
N TYR A 515 8.08 14.96 -13.63
CA TYR A 515 7.59 14.89 -15.00
C TYR A 515 6.22 14.24 -15.04
N SER A 516 5.29 14.85 -15.78
CA SER A 516 3.98 14.31 -16.09
C SER A 516 3.73 14.39 -17.60
N ASN A 517 3.24 13.30 -18.19
CA ASN A 517 3.11 13.15 -19.64
C ASN A 517 4.42 13.45 -20.41
N GLY A 518 5.55 13.05 -19.83
CA GLY A 518 6.90 13.28 -20.38
C GLY A 518 7.35 14.75 -20.42
N GLN A 519 6.61 15.67 -19.80
CA GLN A 519 6.96 17.09 -19.65
C GLN A 519 7.26 17.42 -18.19
N GLU A 520 8.14 18.38 -17.94
CA GLU A 520 8.41 18.87 -16.58
C GLU A 520 7.13 19.45 -15.97
N SER A 521 6.80 19.05 -14.74
CA SER A 521 5.62 19.54 -14.02
C SER A 521 6.00 20.60 -13.00
N TRP A 522 6.84 20.23 -12.03
CA TRP A 522 7.34 21.12 -11.00
C TRP A 522 8.72 20.73 -10.47
N THR A 523 9.41 21.70 -9.86
CA THR A 523 10.72 21.52 -9.20
C THR A 523 10.68 21.98 -7.75
N LEU A 524 11.16 21.12 -6.86
CA LEU A 524 11.46 21.39 -5.45
C LEU A 524 12.98 21.50 -5.25
N PRO A 525 13.54 22.72 -5.13
CA PRO A 525 14.95 22.88 -4.77
C PRO A 525 15.18 22.65 -3.27
N ALA A 526 16.41 22.36 -2.88
CA ALA A 526 16.81 22.22 -1.47
C ALA A 526 16.48 23.47 -0.62
N SER A 527 16.48 24.66 -1.24
CA SER A 527 16.09 25.91 -0.57
C SER A 527 14.64 25.92 -0.10
N ALA A 528 13.74 25.16 -0.73
CA ALA A 528 12.32 25.11 -0.36
C ALA A 528 12.07 24.38 0.98
N ILE A 529 13.01 23.52 1.39
CA ILE A 529 12.94 22.69 2.60
C ILE A 529 14.04 23.08 3.60
N GLY A 530 14.29 24.38 3.69
CA GLY A 530 15.28 24.99 4.58
C GLY A 530 14.96 24.83 6.07
N ALA A 531 15.85 25.40 6.90
CA ALA A 531 15.66 25.45 8.35
C ALA A 531 14.39 26.24 8.71
N ASP A 532 13.70 25.82 9.75
CA ASP A 532 12.55 26.53 10.29
C ASP A 532 12.83 26.95 11.74
N SER A 533 12.97 28.25 11.93
CA SER A 533 13.22 28.84 13.25
C SER A 533 12.02 28.77 14.18
N VAL A 534 10.80 28.59 13.67
CA VAL A 534 9.58 28.54 14.50
C VAL A 534 9.45 27.18 15.18
N SER A 535 9.81 26.10 14.49
CA SER A 535 9.90 24.75 15.04
C SER A 535 11.31 24.37 15.53
N GLU A 536 12.30 25.27 15.42
CA GLU A 536 13.71 25.09 15.83
C GLU A 536 14.39 23.87 15.21
N ILE A 537 14.20 23.66 13.90
CA ILE A 537 14.83 22.59 13.13
C ILE A 537 15.72 23.14 12.02
N SER A 538 16.78 22.39 11.72
CA SER A 538 17.67 22.63 10.58
C SER A 538 17.00 22.31 9.22
N ALA A 539 17.73 22.62 8.15
CA ALA A 539 17.32 22.28 6.78
C ALA A 539 17.24 20.77 6.58
N ARG A 540 16.23 20.32 5.83
CA ARG A 540 16.11 18.93 5.42
C ARG A 540 16.89 18.70 4.14
N LEU A 541 17.18 17.43 3.87
CA LEU A 541 17.98 17.03 2.74
C LEU A 541 17.08 16.71 1.56
N ILE A 542 17.54 17.02 0.35
CA ILE A 542 17.15 16.23 -0.81
C ILE A 542 17.79 14.85 -0.64
N PRO A 543 17.05 13.74 -0.83
CA PRO A 543 17.50 12.42 -0.41
C PRO A 543 18.90 12.04 -0.86
N GLU A 544 19.70 11.60 0.11
CA GLU A 544 21.06 11.09 -0.09
C GLU A 544 21.11 9.58 0.14
N GLU A 545 19.98 8.89 0.26
CA GLU A 545 19.90 7.45 0.51
C GLU A 545 19.82 6.65 -0.80
N PRO A 546 20.30 5.39 -0.85
CA PRO A 546 19.96 4.48 -1.94
C PRO A 546 18.47 4.14 -1.84
N MET A 547 17.73 4.37 -2.92
CA MET A 547 16.27 4.19 -2.97
C MET A 547 15.90 3.07 -3.93
N TYR A 548 14.88 2.29 -3.58
CA TYR A 548 14.29 1.24 -4.42
C TYR A 548 12.91 1.70 -4.93
N MET A 549 12.38 1.00 -5.94
CA MET A 549 11.12 1.33 -6.60
C MET A 549 9.98 0.48 -6.08
N ILE A 550 8.78 1.06 -6.06
CA ILE A 550 7.53 0.44 -5.68
C ILE A 550 6.48 0.77 -6.74
N LEU A 551 5.76 -0.25 -7.21
CA LEU A 551 4.62 -0.13 -8.12
C LEU A 551 3.43 -0.82 -7.46
N ASN A 552 2.33 -0.13 -7.23
CA ASN A 552 1.14 -0.71 -6.61
C ASN A 552 -0.15 -0.22 -7.24
N LEU A 553 -1.18 -1.04 -7.16
CA LEU A 553 -2.55 -0.61 -7.40
C LEU A 553 -3.34 -0.77 -6.11
N GLY A 554 -3.47 0.31 -5.36
CA GLY A 554 -4.17 0.30 -4.09
C GLY A 554 -5.61 0.81 -4.14
N MET A 555 -6.28 0.72 -3.00
CA MET A 555 -7.57 1.36 -2.75
C MET A 555 -7.68 1.75 -1.27
N SER A 556 -7.54 3.05 -0.97
CA SER A 556 -7.57 3.56 0.41
C SER A 556 -8.55 4.72 0.58
N PRO A 557 -9.49 4.67 1.55
CA PRO A 557 -10.34 5.81 1.91
C PRO A 557 -9.56 7.01 2.47
N ASN A 558 -8.34 6.79 2.99
CA ASN A 558 -7.45 7.84 3.49
C ASN A 558 -6.66 8.52 2.35
N PHE A 559 -6.65 7.92 1.16
CA PHE A 559 -6.13 8.54 -0.07
C PHE A 559 -7.26 9.24 -0.85
N GLN A 560 -8.24 8.47 -1.33
CA GLN A 560 -9.42 9.00 -2.02
C GLN A 560 -10.62 8.11 -1.71
N ARG A 561 -11.78 8.72 -1.43
CA ARG A 561 -13.01 7.95 -1.21
C ARG A 561 -13.46 7.20 -2.46
N GLN A 562 -13.86 5.96 -2.27
CA GLN A 562 -14.28 5.04 -3.33
C GLN A 562 -15.72 5.29 -3.76
N ASP A 563 -15.94 5.31 -5.07
CA ASP A 563 -17.27 5.24 -5.68
C ASP A 563 -17.60 3.81 -6.12
N PHE A 564 -17.82 2.92 -5.15
CA PHE A 564 -18.10 1.50 -5.40
C PHE A 564 -19.29 1.26 -6.33
N GLN A 565 -20.22 2.21 -6.48
CA GLN A 565 -21.35 2.07 -7.38
C GLN A 565 -20.93 2.09 -8.85
N HIS A 566 -19.87 2.84 -9.18
CA HIS A 566 -19.39 3.03 -10.55
C HIS A 566 -18.01 2.41 -10.81
N MET A 567 -17.35 1.89 -9.78
CA MET A 567 -16.11 1.11 -9.91
C MET A 567 -16.38 -0.23 -10.61
N GLU A 568 -15.54 -0.53 -11.59
CA GLU A 568 -15.58 -1.80 -12.33
C GLU A 568 -14.37 -2.66 -11.95
N PHE A 569 -14.64 -3.93 -11.65
CA PHE A 569 -13.63 -4.94 -11.33
C PHE A 569 -13.70 -6.11 -12.33
N PRO A 570 -12.57 -6.75 -12.70
CA PRO A 570 -11.21 -6.41 -12.30
C PRO A 570 -10.72 -5.09 -12.92
N ALA A 571 -9.96 -4.33 -12.14
CA ALA A 571 -9.29 -3.12 -12.59
C ALA A 571 -7.79 -3.38 -12.75
N GLN A 572 -7.16 -2.80 -13.77
CA GLN A 572 -5.76 -3.09 -14.10
C GLN A 572 -4.93 -1.82 -14.26
N MET A 573 -3.83 -1.75 -13.53
CA MET A 573 -2.73 -0.82 -13.80
C MET A 573 -1.73 -1.55 -14.69
N LEU A 574 -1.39 -0.92 -15.82
CA LEU A 574 -0.47 -1.47 -16.80
C LEU A 574 0.81 -0.65 -16.80
N VAL A 575 1.97 -1.30 -16.82
CA VAL A 575 3.28 -0.63 -16.93
C VAL A 575 4.03 -1.18 -18.14
N ASP A 576 4.27 -0.32 -19.13
CA ASP A 576 4.99 -0.64 -20.36
C ASP A 576 6.49 -0.82 -20.06
N TYR A 577 7.08 0.12 -19.31
CA TYR A 577 8.47 0.01 -18.89
C TYR A 577 8.77 0.76 -17.59
N VAL A 578 9.89 0.38 -16.97
CA VAL A 578 10.62 1.17 -15.98
C VAL A 578 12.03 1.44 -16.51
N ARG A 579 12.51 2.68 -16.44
CA ARG A 579 13.87 3.07 -16.87
C ARG A 579 14.52 4.00 -15.86
N VAL A 580 15.77 3.70 -15.51
CA VAL A 580 16.59 4.49 -14.57
C VAL A 580 17.86 4.96 -15.26
N TYR A 581 18.15 6.24 -15.10
CA TYR A 581 19.27 6.94 -15.71
C TYR A 581 20.10 7.65 -14.65
N GLN A 582 21.40 7.73 -14.86
CA GLN A 582 22.31 8.46 -13.97
C GLN A 582 23.21 9.39 -14.75
N ARG A 583 23.58 10.52 -14.13
CA ARG A 583 24.55 11.46 -14.71
C ARG A 583 25.80 10.70 -15.17
N ALA A 584 26.29 11.06 -16.36
CA ALA A 584 27.48 10.47 -16.92
C ALA A 584 28.68 10.67 -15.96
N GLY A 585 29.32 9.57 -15.57
CA GLY A 585 30.44 9.58 -14.62
C GLY A 585 30.07 9.32 -13.16
N THR A 586 28.78 9.18 -12.82
CA THR A 586 28.36 8.70 -11.49
C THR A 586 28.97 7.34 -11.19
N LYS A 587 29.55 7.17 -10.00
CA LYS A 587 30.16 5.93 -9.53
C LYS A 587 29.31 5.33 -8.42
N ASN A 588 29.14 4.00 -8.44
CA ASN A 588 28.35 3.25 -7.45
C ASN A 588 26.91 3.76 -7.29
N GLY A 589 26.36 4.39 -8.33
CA GLY A 589 25.05 5.00 -8.27
C GLY A 589 23.92 3.98 -8.30
N LEU A 590 24.13 2.79 -8.89
CA LEU A 590 23.20 1.68 -8.88
C LEU A 590 23.66 0.66 -7.83
N SER A 591 23.37 0.94 -6.56
CA SER A 591 23.71 0.07 -5.45
C SER A 591 22.78 0.24 -4.27
N CYS A 592 22.42 -0.87 -3.61
CA CYS A 592 21.70 -0.86 -2.34
C CYS A 592 22.63 -0.67 -1.13
N ASP A 593 23.94 -0.89 -1.27
CA ASP A 593 24.92 -0.82 -0.18
C ASP A 593 26.15 0.04 -0.55
N PRO A 594 25.94 1.31 -0.96
CA PRO A 594 27.04 2.21 -1.28
C PRO A 594 27.88 2.50 -0.02
N PRO A 595 29.23 2.62 -0.12
CA PRO A 595 30.08 2.88 1.05
C PRO A 595 29.77 4.15 1.83
N THR A 596 29.18 5.15 1.16
CA THR A 596 28.74 6.41 1.77
C THR A 596 27.42 6.27 2.53
N ARG A 597 26.60 5.27 2.21
CA ARG A 597 25.27 5.02 2.77
C ARG A 597 25.01 3.51 2.89
N PRO A 598 25.81 2.78 3.69
CA PRO A 598 25.66 1.34 3.81
C PRO A 598 24.29 0.98 4.40
N THR A 599 23.78 -0.18 3.98
CA THR A 599 22.48 -0.73 4.40
C THR A 599 22.55 -2.23 4.69
N ALA A 600 23.39 -2.99 3.97
CA ALA A 600 23.28 -4.44 3.91
C ALA A 600 23.54 -5.11 5.26
N SER A 601 24.64 -4.76 5.94
CA SER A 601 24.94 -5.34 7.25
C SER A 601 23.89 -4.97 8.29
N TYR A 602 23.34 -3.75 8.23
CA TYR A 602 22.35 -3.31 9.18
C TYR A 602 21.04 -4.08 9.03
N ILE A 603 20.54 -4.20 7.79
CA ILE A 603 19.32 -4.97 7.47
C ILE A 603 19.49 -6.43 7.92
N ASN A 604 20.64 -7.07 7.60
CA ASN A 604 20.90 -8.46 7.97
C ASN A 604 20.93 -8.68 9.49
N ASN A 605 21.49 -7.74 10.25
CA ASN A 605 21.52 -7.82 11.71
C ASN A 605 20.14 -7.61 12.35
N HIS A 606 19.17 -7.08 11.59
CA HIS A 606 17.84 -6.72 12.05
C HIS A 606 16.72 -7.38 11.24
N LEU A 607 17.01 -8.51 10.58
CA LEU A 607 16.18 -9.09 9.53
C LEU A 607 14.71 -9.28 9.94
N THR A 608 14.45 -9.61 11.21
CA THR A 608 13.10 -9.76 11.76
C THR A 608 12.19 -8.55 11.48
N ALA A 609 12.71 -7.33 11.56
CA ALA A 609 11.94 -6.11 11.29
C ALA A 609 11.58 -5.93 9.80
N TYR A 610 12.27 -6.63 8.90
CA TYR A 610 12.12 -6.55 7.45
C TYR A 610 11.42 -7.77 6.84
N SER A 611 11.21 -8.83 7.63
CA SER A 611 10.66 -10.11 7.18
C SER A 611 9.28 -10.43 7.75
N ASP A 612 8.79 -9.68 8.74
CA ASP A 612 7.46 -9.87 9.32
C ASP A 612 6.66 -8.55 9.26
N ALA A 613 5.66 -8.51 8.37
CA ALA A 613 4.82 -7.34 8.16
C ALA A 613 3.85 -7.07 9.34
N ASN A 614 3.63 -8.05 10.22
CA ASN A 614 2.77 -7.88 11.40
C ASN A 614 3.44 -7.08 12.53
N LEU A 615 4.76 -6.93 12.47
CA LEU A 615 5.51 -6.14 13.42
C LEU A 615 5.47 -4.66 13.02
N THR A 616 4.82 -3.86 13.86
CA THR A 616 4.62 -2.42 13.59
C THR A 616 5.59 -1.50 14.32
N THR A 617 6.37 -2.03 15.27
CA THR A 617 7.34 -1.26 16.06
C THR A 617 8.69 -1.97 16.14
N TRP A 618 9.77 -1.20 16.21
CA TRP A 618 11.14 -1.66 16.39
C TRP A 618 11.31 -2.50 17.66
N ALA A 619 10.67 -2.05 18.75
CA ALA A 619 10.61 -2.80 20.00
C ALA A 619 9.86 -4.13 19.85
N GLY A 620 8.77 -4.15 19.08
CA GLY A 620 8.04 -5.38 18.73
C GLY A 620 8.90 -6.38 17.96
N ALA A 621 9.85 -5.91 17.15
CA ALA A 621 10.85 -6.74 16.49
C ALA A 621 12.03 -7.17 17.39
N GLY A 622 12.02 -6.80 18.67
CA GLY A 622 13.03 -7.19 19.65
C GLY A 622 14.26 -6.29 19.69
N PHE A 623 14.18 -5.09 19.10
CA PHE A 623 15.29 -4.14 19.02
C PHE A 623 15.00 -2.86 19.81
N THR A 624 16.05 -2.12 20.16
CA THR A 624 15.94 -0.88 20.93
C THR A 624 16.39 0.30 20.08
N PHE A 625 15.72 1.45 20.24
CA PHE A 625 16.21 2.70 19.65
C PHE A 625 17.60 3.03 20.22
N PRO A 626 18.56 3.47 19.38
CA PRO A 626 19.84 3.93 19.89
C PRO A 626 19.65 5.24 20.66
N ARG A 627 20.50 5.46 21.67
CA ARG A 627 20.42 6.67 22.51
C ARG A 627 20.81 7.91 21.72
N ASN A 628 20.02 8.97 21.88
CA ASN A 628 20.33 10.28 21.34
C ASN A 628 21.13 11.08 22.37
N SER A 629 22.33 11.53 22.00
CA SER A 629 23.28 12.20 22.91
C SER A 629 22.74 13.52 23.50
N GLN A 630 21.87 14.24 22.80
CA GLN A 630 21.29 15.48 23.30
C GLN A 630 19.98 15.26 24.08
N TYR A 631 19.23 14.20 23.78
CA TYR A 631 17.95 13.89 24.44
C TYR A 631 18.10 12.95 25.66
N ASP A 632 18.89 11.89 25.53
CA ASP A 632 19.09 10.84 26.55
C ASP A 632 20.41 10.97 27.31
N GLY A 633 21.35 11.76 26.79
CA GLY A 633 22.75 11.66 27.14
C GLY A 633 23.39 10.36 26.63
N CYS A 634 24.71 10.28 26.78
CA CYS A 634 25.48 9.04 26.72
C CYS A 634 25.98 8.78 28.16
#